data_AF-A0A1Z8ABV6-F1
#
_entry.id   AF-A0A1Z8ABV6-F1
#
_cell.length_a   1.000
_cell.length_b   1.000
_cell.length_c   1.000
_cell.angle_alpha   90.00
_cell.angle_beta   90.00
_cell.angle_gamma   90.00
#
_symmetry.space_group_name_H-M   'P 1'
#
loop_
_entity.id
_entity.type
_entity.pdbx_description
1 polymer ?
#
loop_
_entity_poly.entity_id
_entity_poly.type
_entity_poly.pdbx_seq_one_letter_code
_entity_poly.pdbx_strand_id
1 'polypeptide(L)'
;MLPDGSSSFGSCDMQIGKRKAQPPKNSRGMIARSYLYMEGAYKRYKMGKSQRKLMEAWNKMYPVNKWECERAGRIEMIQGNVNEVMRERCE
;
A
#
# COMPACT_ATOMS: atom_id res chain seq x y z
N MET A 1 4.27 14.77 4.58
CA MET A 1 5.03 14.77 3.31
C MET A 1 6.45 15.23 3.62
N LEU A 2 7.44 14.78 2.84
CA LEU A 2 8.81 15.25 3.02
C LEU A 2 8.90 16.72 2.55
N PRO A 3 9.63 17.58 3.28
CA PRO A 3 9.68 19.02 2.98
C PRO A 3 10.54 19.36 1.75
N ASP A 4 11.37 18.42 1.26
CA ASP A 4 12.27 18.65 0.14
C ASP A 4 11.54 18.35 -1.18
N GLY A 5 11.05 19.42 -1.82
CA GLY A 5 10.08 19.39 -2.93
C GLY A 5 10.60 18.93 -4.30
N SER A 6 11.74 18.23 -4.39
CA SER A 6 12.26 17.71 -5.67
C SER A 6 12.41 16.19 -5.63
N SER A 7 12.07 15.54 -6.73
CA SER A 7 12.25 14.09 -6.89
C SER A 7 13.72 13.70 -6.69
N SER A 8 13.96 12.59 -5.99
CA SER A 8 15.29 11.99 -5.88
C SER A 8 15.71 11.19 -7.13
N PHE A 9 14.81 11.03 -8.12
CA PHE A 9 14.95 10.11 -9.26
C PHE A 9 14.48 10.71 -10.60
N GLY A 10 14.64 12.02 -10.80
CA GLY A 10 14.28 12.68 -12.06
C GLY A 10 12.77 12.68 -12.32
N SER A 11 12.33 12.03 -13.40
CA SER A 11 10.91 11.98 -13.80
C SER A 11 10.04 11.10 -12.89
N CYS A 12 10.64 10.20 -12.11
CA CYS A 12 9.91 9.39 -11.13
C CYS A 12 9.66 10.22 -9.86
N ASP A 13 8.41 10.52 -9.51
CA ASP A 13 8.05 11.32 -8.32
C ASP A 13 8.21 10.54 -7.00
N MET A 14 9.42 10.07 -6.74
CA MET A 14 9.83 9.39 -5.51
C MET A 14 10.85 10.26 -4.78
N GLN A 15 10.65 10.42 -3.47
CA GLN A 15 11.56 11.18 -2.62
C GLN A 15 12.04 10.29 -1.47
N ILE A 16 13.34 10.34 -1.16
CA ILE A 16 13.93 9.61 -0.03
C ILE A 16 14.68 10.60 0.85
N GLY A 17 14.41 10.57 2.15
CA GLY A 17 15.09 11.45 3.10
C GLY A 17 14.85 11.03 4.55
N LYS A 18 15.85 11.22 5.41
CA LYS A 18 15.76 11.00 6.87
C LYS A 18 15.12 9.65 7.24
N ARG A 19 15.58 8.57 6.60
CA ARG A 19 15.07 7.17 6.78
C ARG A 19 13.58 7.00 6.43
N LYS A 20 13.04 7.84 5.56
CA LYS A 20 11.66 7.79 5.06
C LYS A 20 11.65 7.86 3.54
N ALA A 21 10.62 7.27 2.94
CA ALA A 21 10.35 7.37 1.52
C ALA A 21 8.94 7.95 1.31
N GLN A 22 8.83 8.89 0.37
CA GLN A 22 7.56 9.36 -0.16
C GLN A 22 7.40 8.79 -1.58
N PRO A 23 6.56 7.77 -1.76
CA PRO A 23 6.40 7.12 -3.04
C PRO A 23 5.47 7.91 -3.98
N PRO A 24 5.54 7.64 -5.30
CA PRO A 24 4.65 8.21 -6.31
C PRO A 24 3.18 7.94 -6.00
N LYS A 25 2.29 8.90 -6.31
CA LYS A 25 0.86 8.82 -5.94
C LYS A 25 0.16 7.55 -6.41
N ASN A 26 0.45 7.10 -7.64
CA ASN A 26 -0.15 5.90 -8.23
C ASN A 26 0.17 4.60 -7.45
N SER A 27 1.27 4.56 -6.69
CA SER A 27 1.68 3.36 -5.94
C SER A 27 1.14 3.30 -4.51
N ARG A 28 0.64 4.44 -3.98
CA ARG A 28 0.27 4.59 -2.55
C ARG A 28 -0.86 3.67 -2.12
N GLY A 29 -1.87 3.48 -2.96
CA GLY A 29 -3.00 2.57 -2.66
C GLY A 29 -2.53 1.13 -2.47
N MET A 30 -1.75 0.62 -3.42
CA MET A 30 -1.21 -0.75 -3.39
C MET A 30 -0.29 -0.97 -2.18
N ILE A 31 0.57 0.02 -1.87
CA ILE A 31 1.44 -0.02 -0.69
C ILE A 31 0.57 -0.12 0.57
N ALA A 32 -0.43 0.75 0.70
CA ALA A 32 -1.29 0.78 1.88
C ALA A 32 -2.03 -0.54 2.12
N ARG A 33 -2.63 -1.11 1.07
CA ARG A 33 -3.34 -2.40 1.15
C ARG A 33 -2.41 -3.54 1.51
N SER A 34 -1.20 -3.55 0.97
CA SER A 34 -0.19 -4.55 1.31
C SER A 34 0.21 -4.47 2.78
N TYR A 35 0.44 -3.27 3.33
CA TYR A 35 0.72 -3.08 4.75
C TYR A 35 -0.43 -3.56 5.65
N LEU A 36 -1.67 -3.21 5.31
CA LEU A 36 -2.85 -3.62 6.06
C LEU A 36 -3.05 -5.14 6.02
N TYR A 37 -2.86 -5.75 4.85
CA TYR A 37 -2.90 -7.22 4.69
C TYR A 37 -1.85 -7.89 5.57
N MET A 38 -0.59 -7.45 5.53
CA MET A 38 0.48 -8.07 6.30
C MET A 38 0.25 -7.97 7.81
N GLU A 39 -0.31 -6.85 8.30
CA GLU A 39 -0.68 -6.72 9.71
C GLU A 39 -1.86 -7.62 10.11
N GLY A 40 -2.86 -7.79 9.22
CA GLY A 40 -3.98 -8.69 9.47
C GLY A 40 -3.61 -10.18 9.40
N ALA A 41 -2.78 -10.56 8.43
CA ALA A 41 -2.40 -11.95 8.18
C ALA A 41 -1.36 -12.47 9.18
N TYR A 42 -0.46 -11.61 9.68
CA TYR A 42 0.67 -12.02 10.51
C TYR A 42 0.64 -11.36 11.89
N LYS A 43 0.10 -12.07 12.90
CA LYS A 43 -0.07 -11.58 14.29
C LYS A 43 1.20 -11.04 14.97
N ARG A 44 2.38 -11.50 14.55
CA ARG A 44 3.68 -11.05 15.07
C ARG A 44 4.03 -9.62 14.62
N TYR A 45 3.49 -9.18 13.49
CA TYR A 45 3.73 -7.87 12.94
C TYR A 45 2.64 -6.89 13.40
N LYS A 46 3.06 -5.71 13.88
CA LYS A 46 2.18 -4.60 14.22
C LYS A 46 2.79 -3.29 13.77
N MET A 47 2.01 -2.49 13.05
CA MET A 47 2.39 -1.13 12.66
C MET A 47 2.30 -0.20 13.86
N GLY A 48 3.18 0.82 13.88
CA GLY A 48 3.00 1.95 14.77
C GLY A 48 1.70 2.70 14.45
N LYS A 49 1.08 3.32 15.45
CA LYS A 49 -0.21 4.03 15.31
C LYS A 49 -0.23 5.05 14.18
N SER A 50 0.84 5.80 14.00
CA SER A 50 0.97 6.81 12.93
C SER A 50 1.02 6.19 11.54
N GLN A 51 1.77 5.09 11.39
CA GLN A 51 1.88 4.36 10.14
C GLN A 51 0.55 3.69 9.77
N ARG A 52 -0.12 3.05 10.73
CA ARG A 52 -1.45 2.47 10.51
C ARG A 52 -2.44 3.51 9.99
N LYS A 53 -2.55 4.67 10.66
CA LYS A 53 -3.42 5.78 10.22
C LYS A 53 -3.09 6.26 8.80
N LEU A 54 -1.80 6.33 8.45
CA LEU A 54 -1.37 6.71 7.11
C LEU A 54 -1.84 5.68 6.06
N MET A 55 -1.68 4.39 6.34
CA MET A 55 -2.10 3.32 5.43
C MET A 55 -3.63 3.26 5.31
N GLU A 56 -4.38 3.43 6.40
CA GLU A 56 -5.84 3.54 6.36
C GLU A 56 -6.29 4.72 5.48
N ALA A 57 -5.67 5.89 5.67
CA ALA A 57 -5.96 7.06 4.85
C ALA A 57 -5.62 6.84 3.37
N TRP A 58 -4.44 6.29 3.06
CA TRP A 58 -4.03 6.00 1.68
C TRP A 58 -4.92 4.96 1.02
N ASN A 59 -5.30 3.91 1.75
CA ASN A 59 -6.22 2.91 1.24
C ASN A 59 -7.59 3.51 0.89
N LYS A 60 -8.07 4.50 1.66
CA LYS A 60 -9.32 5.22 1.35
C LYS A 60 -9.18 6.20 0.19
N MET A 61 -8.07 6.94 0.13
CA MET A 61 -7.86 8.00 -0.88
C MET A 61 -7.51 7.46 -2.27
N TYR A 62 -6.84 6.32 -2.35
CA TYR A 62 -6.37 5.73 -3.60
C TYR A 62 -7.13 4.42 -3.86
N PRO A 63 -8.24 4.45 -4.61
CA PRO A 63 -9.07 3.27 -4.85
C PRO A 63 -8.29 2.16 -5.55
N VAL A 64 -8.81 0.95 -5.47
CA VAL A 64 -8.26 -0.20 -6.17
C VAL A 64 -8.44 -0.03 -7.68
N ASN A 65 -7.47 -0.51 -8.45
CA ASN A 65 -7.61 -0.59 -9.91
C ASN A 65 -7.86 -2.05 -10.36
N LYS A 66 -8.28 -2.21 -11.62
CA LYS A 66 -8.57 -3.52 -12.22
C LYS A 66 -7.40 -4.50 -12.10
N TRP A 67 -6.18 -4.02 -12.32
CA TRP A 67 -4.98 -4.84 -12.23
C TRP A 67 -4.73 -5.37 -10.82
N GLU A 68 -4.95 -4.56 -9.79
CA GLU A 68 -4.79 -5.01 -8.41
C GLU A 68 -5.79 -6.10 -8.03
N CYS A 69 -7.03 -6.01 -8.52
CA CYS A 69 -8.04 -7.05 -8.33
C CYS A 69 -7.68 -8.34 -9.04
N GLU A 70 -7.27 -8.26 -10.31
CA GLU A 70 -6.81 -9.43 -11.06
C GLU A 70 -5.58 -10.07 -10.41
N ARG A 71 -4.60 -9.26 -9.98
CA ARG A 71 -3.42 -9.74 -9.25
C ARG A 71 -3.81 -10.42 -7.94
N ALA A 72 -4.77 -9.88 -7.19
CA ALA A 72 -5.24 -10.49 -5.95
C ALA A 72 -5.85 -11.87 -6.21
N GLY A 73 -6.71 -12.02 -7.22
CA GLY A 73 -7.28 -13.31 -7.61
C GLY A 73 -6.22 -14.33 -8.05
N ARG A 74 -5.23 -13.89 -8.83
CA ARG A 74 -4.09 -14.76 -9.21
C ARG A 74 -3.28 -15.24 -8.01
N ILE A 75 -3.02 -14.37 -7.03
CA ILE A 75 -2.29 -14.73 -5.81
C ILE A 75 -3.10 -15.70 -4.95
N GLU A 76 -4.40 -15.46 -4.80
CA GLU A 76 -5.29 -16.34 -4.05
C GLU A 76 -5.32 -17.76 -4.63
N MET A 77 -5.43 -17.89 -5.96
CA MET A 77 -5.41 -19.21 -6.63
C MET A 77 -4.10 -19.99 -6.39
N ILE A 78 -2.97 -19.30 -6.25
CA ILE A 78 -1.65 -19.94 -6.10
C ILE A 78 -1.29 -20.18 -4.63
N GLN A 79 -1.55 -19.20 -3.77
CA GLN A 79 -1.14 -19.22 -2.36
C GLN A 79 -2.23 -19.82 -1.45
N GLY A 80 -3.47 -19.88 -1.92
CA GLY A 80 -4.61 -20.49 -1.22
C GLY A 80 -5.22 -19.61 -0.11
N ASN A 81 -4.81 -18.36 0.04
CA ASN A 81 -5.31 -17.47 1.07
C ASN A 81 -5.81 -16.15 0.50
N VAL A 82 -6.87 -15.64 1.12
CA VAL A 82 -7.59 -14.44 0.68
C VAL A 82 -6.94 -13.19 1.25
N ASN A 83 -6.81 -12.15 0.41
CA ASN A 83 -6.51 -10.81 0.91
C ASN A 83 -7.82 -10.08 1.24
N GLU A 84 -8.20 -10.13 2.50
CA GLU A 84 -9.43 -9.51 3.04
C GLU A 84 -9.54 -8.01 2.74
N VAL A 85 -8.41 -7.30 2.70
CA VAL A 85 -8.37 -5.86 2.37
C VAL A 85 -8.75 -5.60 0.91
N MET A 86 -8.52 -6.57 0.03
CA MET A 86 -8.83 -6.51 -1.40
C MET A 86 -10.24 -7.00 -1.71
N ARG A 87 -10.72 -8.05 -1.02
CA ARG A 87 -12.03 -8.68 -1.29
C ARG A 87 -13.16 -7.66 -1.28
N GLU A 88 -13.27 -6.88 -0.21
CA GLU A 88 -14.31 -5.85 -0.03
C GLU A 88 -14.28 -4.72 -1.07
N ARG A 89 -13.23 -4.64 -1.91
CA ARG A 89 -12.98 -3.51 -2.81
C ARG A 89 -13.01 -3.87 -4.28
N CYS A 90 -12.92 -5.16 -4.58
CA CYS A 90 -12.90 -5.71 -5.93
C CYS A 90 -14.22 -6.34 -6.36
N GLU A 91 -15.18 -6.43 -5.42
CA GLU A 91 -16.60 -6.69 -5.65
C GLU A 91 -17.30 -5.42 -6.19
#